data_AF-A0A7X8FSP6-F1
#
_entry.id   AF-A0A7X8FSP6-F1
#
_cell.length_a   1.000
_cell.length_b   1.000
_cell.length_c   1.000
_cell.angle_alpha   90.00
_cell.angle_beta   90.00
_cell.angle_gamma   90.00
#
_symmetry.space_group_name_H-M   'P 1'
#
loop_
_entity.id
_entity.type
_entity.pdbx_description
1 polymer ?
#
loop_
_entity_poly.entity_id
_entity_poly.type
_entity_poly.pdbx_seq_one_letter_code
_entity_poly.pdbx_strand_id
1 'polypeptide(L)'
;MNKRIHCMALCIAVFLLLLIPKFANAQSPVRTIIGADRIETAILVSQEAYECADTVFLAPHTAFPDALAGISLAKKHEAPILLNPDPALPPEVLQEIGRRGAQKVLLLGGRFQPDVTETLLAQGLSVQTVSGSDRYETSRFVTSAAFSPEEITKAILVSGEDFADAVSGSALAYRENLPILLVNRADRGLAEIRATGAVFADLVAAVSLVKDGSGIRLLRGGLSELGTEQCITIVGGRIQNDLRRLAYPNVLWVNPHQDDETINGLTLIRDVQAGKNVYFMQVTKGDATSALARVNAKLKKNGYPIELNRNELSDARDREVLEAMTAIGMPAAHFIDLNYHQFEATPAQVEKATGRFVDEQALEGGLEIKTLAAPEAWEYSARRKDHRIVREGVRRFHRANPDVCCRYYLHHKEGMDYGKNLDCAVYHRLEPADPGEYAMWQRMYDAYEVWDPDNGRFAVGATSLGKNLQAYRENRVLYMTESPES
;
A
#
# COMPACT_ATOMS: atom_id res chain seq x y z
N MET A 1 -13.47 55.83 54.97
CA MET A 1 -13.42 55.29 53.59
C MET A 1 -12.69 53.93 53.46
N ASN A 2 -11.92 53.47 54.47
CA ASN A 2 -11.05 52.28 54.30
C ASN A 2 -11.70 50.90 54.52
N LYS A 3 -12.76 50.76 55.32
CA LYS A 3 -13.33 49.43 55.65
C LYS A 3 -14.04 48.73 54.48
N ARG A 4 -14.67 49.50 53.57
CA ARG A 4 -15.36 48.94 52.39
C ARG A 4 -14.40 48.42 51.32
N ILE A 5 -13.24 49.07 51.17
CA ILE A 5 -12.20 48.67 50.20
C ILE A 5 -11.53 47.36 50.64
N HIS A 6 -11.30 47.17 51.95
CA HIS A 6 -10.75 45.92 52.48
C HIS A 6 -11.71 44.73 52.34
N CYS A 7 -13.02 44.96 52.51
CA CYS A 7 -14.03 43.92 52.34
C CYS A 7 -14.15 43.50 50.87
N MET A 8 -14.10 44.45 49.94
CA MET A 8 -14.19 44.17 48.50
C MET A 8 -12.93 43.46 47.97
N ALA A 9 -11.74 43.84 48.45
CA ALA A 9 -10.49 43.16 48.11
C ALA A 9 -10.45 41.71 48.64
N LEU A 10 -10.99 41.46 49.85
CA LEU A 10 -11.07 40.11 50.41
C LEU A 10 -12.04 39.21 49.63
N CYS A 11 -13.20 39.74 49.22
CA CYS A 11 -14.16 38.99 48.41
C CYS A 11 -13.61 38.66 47.01
N ILE A 12 -12.88 39.58 46.37
CA ILE A 12 -12.24 39.35 45.07
C ILE A 12 -11.12 38.30 45.21
N ALA A 13 -10.33 38.33 46.28
CA ALA A 13 -9.30 37.33 46.54
C ALA A 13 -9.88 35.93 46.76
N VAL A 14 -10.97 35.80 47.52
CA VAL A 14 -11.67 34.51 47.72
C VAL A 14 -12.32 34.01 46.43
N PHE A 15 -12.91 34.90 45.63
CA PHE A 15 -13.50 34.55 44.33
C PHE A 15 -12.43 34.11 43.30
N LEU A 16 -11.26 34.76 43.29
CA LEU A 16 -10.11 34.35 42.48
C LEU A 16 -9.52 33.01 42.92
N LEU A 17 -9.53 32.70 44.22
CA LEU A 17 -9.12 31.38 44.76
C LEU A 17 -10.08 30.25 44.38
N LEU A 18 -11.37 30.55 44.17
CA LEU A 18 -12.38 29.60 43.69
C LEU A 18 -12.33 29.38 42.16
N LEU A 19 -11.68 30.29 41.42
CA LEU A 19 -11.47 30.21 39.97
C LEU A 19 -10.17 29.49 39.59
N ILE A 20 -9.37 29.03 40.56
CA ILE A 20 -8.23 28.16 40.28
C ILE A 20 -8.82 26.81 39.86
N PRO A 21 -8.66 26.36 38.60
CA PRO A 21 -9.04 25.01 38.22
C PRO A 21 -8.35 24.05 39.18
N LYS A 22 -9.15 23.30 39.94
CA LYS A 22 -8.64 22.15 40.69
C LYS A 22 -8.20 21.14 39.64
N PHE A 23 -6.95 21.23 39.20
CA PHE A 23 -6.28 20.11 38.55
C PHE A 23 -6.09 19.05 39.65
N ALA A 24 -7.16 18.30 39.93
CA ALA A 24 -6.97 16.99 40.50
C ALA A 24 -6.07 16.26 39.50
N ASN A 25 -4.88 15.88 39.96
CA ASN A 25 -3.99 14.99 39.23
C ASN A 25 -4.72 13.64 39.22
N ALA A 26 -5.69 13.48 38.33
CA ALA A 26 -6.36 12.22 38.08
C ALA A 26 -5.36 11.34 37.35
N GLN A 27 -4.39 10.83 38.11
CA GLN A 27 -3.55 9.74 37.66
C GLN A 27 -4.52 8.58 37.48
N SER A 28 -4.88 8.27 36.24
CA SER A 28 -5.71 7.11 35.96
C SER A 28 -5.03 5.92 36.61
N PRO A 29 -5.71 5.15 37.47
CA PRO A 29 -5.09 4.02 38.14
C PRO A 29 -4.52 3.10 37.06
N VAL A 30 -3.20 2.93 37.06
CA VAL A 30 -2.53 2.02 36.14
C VAL A 30 -2.88 0.62 36.60
N ARG A 31 -3.59 -0.12 35.76
CA ARG A 31 -3.93 -1.51 36.00
C ARG A 31 -3.11 -2.38 35.06
N THR A 32 -2.36 -3.31 35.63
CA THR A 32 -1.57 -4.29 34.88
C THR A 32 -2.32 -5.62 34.90
N ILE A 33 -2.51 -6.20 33.71
CA ILE A 33 -3.07 -7.54 33.54
C ILE A 33 -1.98 -8.34 32.81
N ILE A 34 -1.26 -9.18 33.55
CA ILE A 34 -0.13 -9.97 33.03
C ILE A 34 -0.08 -11.30 33.75
N GLY A 35 -0.09 -12.38 32.97
CA GLY A 35 0.20 -13.73 33.46
C GLY A 35 1.65 -14.13 33.15
N ALA A 36 2.06 -15.31 33.61
CA ALA A 36 3.36 -15.91 33.31
C ALA A 36 3.53 -16.21 31.81
N ASP A 37 2.43 -16.44 31.10
CA ASP A 37 2.40 -16.63 29.66
C ASP A 37 1.12 -16.05 29.01
N ARG A 38 0.94 -16.33 27.72
CA ARG A 38 -0.22 -15.85 26.95
C ARG A 38 -1.53 -16.52 27.35
N ILE A 39 -1.48 -17.75 27.88
CA ILE A 39 -2.66 -18.50 28.33
C ILE A 39 -3.18 -17.86 29.62
N GLU A 40 -2.29 -17.70 30.60
CA GLU A 40 -2.64 -17.07 31.88
C GLU A 40 -3.05 -15.61 31.67
N THR A 41 -2.39 -14.87 30.78
CA THR A 41 -2.81 -13.50 30.44
C THR A 41 -4.23 -13.47 29.86
N ALA A 42 -4.60 -14.42 28.98
CA ALA A 42 -5.96 -14.50 28.44
C ALA A 42 -7.00 -14.83 29.53
N ILE A 43 -6.66 -15.71 30.48
CA ILE A 43 -7.50 -16.02 31.65
C ILE A 43 -7.69 -14.77 32.52
N LEU A 44 -6.62 -14.03 32.82
CA LEU A 44 -6.71 -12.81 33.62
C LEU A 44 -7.52 -11.71 32.91
N VAL A 45 -7.41 -11.59 31.59
CA VAL A 45 -8.26 -10.69 30.78
C VAL A 45 -9.74 -11.14 30.86
N SER A 46 -10.02 -12.44 30.81
CA SER A 46 -11.38 -12.98 30.98
C SER A 46 -11.94 -12.69 32.38
N GLN A 47 -11.12 -12.82 33.41
CA GLN A 47 -11.44 -12.50 34.80
C GLN A 47 -11.74 -11.03 35.02
N GLU A 48 -11.04 -10.19 34.28
CA GLU A 48 -11.23 -8.76 34.35
C GLU A 48 -12.47 -8.27 33.62
N ALA A 49 -12.62 -8.70 32.37
CA ALA A 49 -13.54 -8.07 31.43
C ALA A 49 -14.96 -8.62 31.49
N TYR A 50 -15.14 -9.82 32.04
CA TYR A 50 -16.42 -10.51 32.06
C TYR A 50 -16.77 -10.95 33.48
N GLU A 51 -18.06 -10.96 33.84
CA GLU A 51 -18.55 -11.55 35.10
C GLU A 51 -19.16 -12.94 34.88
N CYS A 52 -19.83 -13.13 33.75
CA CYS A 52 -20.35 -14.39 33.24
C CYS A 52 -20.33 -14.34 31.70
N ALA A 53 -20.37 -15.51 31.05
CA ALA A 53 -20.52 -15.60 29.60
C ALA A 53 -21.08 -16.98 29.23
N ASP A 54 -22.22 -17.03 28.55
CA ASP A 54 -22.85 -18.29 28.11
C ASP A 54 -22.01 -19.04 27.07
N THR A 55 -21.18 -18.31 26.33
CA THR A 55 -20.25 -18.82 25.32
C THR A 55 -18.82 -18.43 25.67
N VAL A 56 -17.86 -19.32 25.41
CA VAL A 56 -16.42 -19.00 25.44
C VAL A 56 -15.80 -19.34 24.10
N PHE A 57 -14.96 -18.45 23.59
CA PHE A 57 -14.17 -18.72 22.38
C PHE A 57 -12.83 -19.31 22.78
N LEU A 58 -12.40 -20.34 22.07
CA LEU A 58 -11.11 -20.97 22.28
C LEU A 58 -10.32 -20.96 20.98
N ALA A 59 -9.11 -20.42 21.00
CA ALA A 59 -8.21 -20.39 19.85
C ALA A 59 -6.86 -21.06 20.19
N PRO A 60 -6.15 -21.66 19.23
CA PRO A 60 -4.81 -22.17 19.47
C PRO A 60 -3.85 -21.03 19.83
N HIS A 61 -3.00 -21.24 20.82
CA HIS A 61 -2.09 -20.19 21.31
C HIS A 61 -1.04 -19.75 20.27
N THR A 62 -0.77 -20.58 19.26
CA THR A 62 0.15 -20.32 18.14
C THR A 62 -0.54 -19.68 16.94
N ALA A 63 -1.87 -19.74 16.85
CA ALA A 63 -2.65 -19.29 15.70
C ALA A 63 -3.33 -17.95 16.00
N PHE A 64 -2.53 -16.90 16.19
CA PHE A 64 -3.04 -15.55 16.42
C PHE A 64 -4.11 -15.08 15.42
N PRO A 65 -4.03 -15.40 14.10
CA PRO A 65 -4.98 -14.82 13.14
C PRO A 65 -6.41 -15.34 13.36
N ASP A 66 -6.55 -16.59 13.83
CA ASP A 66 -7.86 -17.18 14.11
C ASP A 66 -8.49 -16.53 15.35
N ALA A 67 -7.68 -16.28 16.40
CA ALA A 67 -8.10 -15.52 17.57
C ALA A 67 -8.47 -14.07 17.20
N LEU A 68 -7.70 -13.44 16.33
CA LEU A 68 -7.94 -12.07 15.87
C LEU A 68 -9.24 -11.96 15.08
N ALA A 69 -9.47 -12.85 14.10
CA ALA A 69 -10.71 -12.88 13.35
C ALA A 69 -11.92 -13.10 14.28
N GLY A 70 -11.74 -13.90 15.33
CA GLY A 70 -12.71 -14.19 16.38
C GLY A 70 -13.27 -12.99 17.14
N ILE A 71 -12.61 -11.83 17.10
CA ILE A 71 -12.95 -10.67 17.95
C ILE A 71 -14.36 -10.14 17.70
N SER A 72 -14.78 -10.08 16.44
CA SER A 72 -16.12 -9.59 16.09
C SER A 72 -17.22 -10.54 16.55
N LEU A 73 -16.96 -11.84 16.47
CA LEU A 73 -17.87 -12.88 16.96
C LEU A 73 -17.90 -12.90 18.50
N ALA A 74 -16.74 -12.76 19.15
CA ALA A 74 -16.63 -12.61 20.60
C ALA A 74 -17.38 -11.37 21.12
N LYS A 75 -17.32 -10.25 20.39
CA LYS A 75 -18.10 -9.04 20.69
C LYS A 75 -19.59 -9.31 20.66
N LYS A 76 -20.09 -9.99 19.61
CA LYS A 76 -21.53 -10.28 19.46
C LYS A 76 -22.08 -11.18 20.56
N HIS A 77 -21.23 -12.04 21.13
CA HIS A 77 -21.57 -12.93 22.22
C HIS A 77 -21.18 -12.39 23.61
N GLU A 78 -20.59 -11.19 23.69
CA GLU A 78 -20.05 -10.59 24.92
C GLU A 78 -19.22 -11.59 25.74
N ALA A 79 -18.30 -12.26 25.06
CA ALA A 79 -17.63 -13.45 25.58
C ALA A 79 -16.10 -13.38 25.45
N PRO A 80 -15.36 -14.02 26.37
CA PRO A 80 -13.91 -14.03 26.33
C PRO A 80 -13.37 -14.95 25.23
N ILE A 81 -12.19 -14.60 24.72
CA ILE A 81 -11.34 -15.47 23.90
C ILE A 81 -10.24 -16.01 24.81
N LEU A 82 -10.26 -17.30 25.08
CA LEU A 82 -9.21 -18.04 25.76
C LEU A 82 -8.27 -18.70 24.75
N LEU A 83 -7.07 -19.06 25.20
CA LEU A 83 -6.07 -19.69 24.37
C LEU A 83 -5.80 -21.13 24.84
N ASN A 84 -5.63 -22.04 23.90
CA ASN A 84 -5.26 -23.43 24.17
C ASN A 84 -3.79 -23.68 23.79
N PRO A 85 -2.93 -24.12 24.72
CA PRO A 85 -1.65 -24.73 24.39
C PRO A 85 -1.90 -26.17 23.94
N ASP A 86 -1.78 -26.45 22.64
CA ASP A 86 -1.82 -27.83 22.15
C ASP A 86 -0.77 -28.69 22.86
N PRO A 87 -0.99 -30.01 23.04
CA PRO A 87 -2.08 -30.80 22.45
C PRO A 87 -3.33 -31.00 23.32
N ALA A 88 -3.36 -30.55 24.58
CA ALA A 88 -4.43 -30.87 25.53
C ALA A 88 -5.00 -29.61 26.18
N LEU A 89 -6.26 -29.67 26.65
CA LEU A 89 -6.89 -28.55 27.35
C LEU A 89 -6.33 -28.42 28.76
N PRO A 90 -5.69 -27.29 29.13
CA PRO A 90 -5.17 -27.13 30.47
C PRO A 90 -6.29 -27.04 31.51
N PRO A 91 -6.11 -27.60 32.72
CA PRO A 91 -7.07 -27.50 33.80
C PRO A 91 -7.49 -26.06 34.12
N GLU A 92 -6.55 -25.11 34.05
CA GLU A 92 -6.79 -23.69 34.31
C GLU A 92 -7.71 -23.03 33.27
N VAL A 93 -7.60 -23.42 31.99
CA VAL A 93 -8.51 -22.95 30.93
C VAL A 93 -9.90 -23.53 31.17
N LEU A 94 -9.99 -24.82 31.52
CA LEU A 94 -11.27 -25.46 31.80
C LEU A 94 -11.95 -24.88 33.05
N GLN A 95 -11.18 -24.59 34.10
CA GLN A 95 -11.66 -23.90 35.29
C GLN A 95 -12.20 -22.51 34.95
N GLU A 96 -11.51 -21.76 34.09
CA GLU A 96 -11.99 -20.44 33.67
C GLU A 96 -13.29 -20.54 32.87
N ILE A 97 -13.42 -21.49 31.94
CA ILE A 97 -14.67 -21.77 31.22
C ILE A 97 -15.81 -22.05 32.21
N GLY A 98 -15.58 -22.91 33.20
CA GLY A 98 -16.56 -23.21 34.25
C GLY A 98 -16.90 -21.98 35.12
N ARG A 99 -15.90 -21.17 35.49
CA ARG A 99 -16.08 -19.93 36.26
C ARG A 99 -16.92 -18.90 35.50
N ARG A 100 -16.92 -18.91 34.16
CA ARG A 100 -17.82 -18.06 33.34
C ARG A 100 -19.26 -18.55 33.33
N GLY A 101 -19.52 -19.78 33.75
CA GLY A 101 -20.83 -20.41 33.63
C GLY A 101 -21.16 -20.76 32.18
N ALA A 102 -20.15 -20.91 31.33
CA ALA A 102 -20.34 -21.16 29.91
C ALA A 102 -21.03 -22.50 29.67
N GLN A 103 -21.97 -22.51 28.73
CA GLN A 103 -22.64 -23.72 28.25
C GLN A 103 -22.13 -24.13 26.87
N LYS A 104 -21.50 -23.19 26.15
CA LYS A 104 -21.03 -23.37 24.79
C LYS A 104 -19.56 -22.96 24.66
N VAL A 105 -18.79 -23.75 23.92
CA VAL A 105 -17.43 -23.39 23.50
C VAL A 105 -17.35 -23.35 21.98
N LEU A 106 -16.90 -22.21 21.46
CA LEU A 106 -16.64 -22.00 20.04
C LEU A 106 -15.15 -22.08 19.76
N LEU A 107 -14.74 -23.13 19.07
CA LEU A 107 -13.36 -23.34 18.63
C LEU A 107 -13.10 -22.50 17.38
N LEU A 108 -12.14 -21.58 17.45
CA LEU A 108 -11.72 -20.72 16.33
C LEU A 108 -10.51 -21.35 15.64
N GLY A 109 -10.65 -21.71 14.37
CA GLY A 109 -9.61 -22.35 13.58
C GLY A 109 -9.62 -23.88 13.66
N GLY A 110 -8.83 -24.52 12.79
CA GLY A 110 -8.97 -25.94 12.45
C GLY A 110 -8.04 -26.91 13.16
N ARG A 111 -7.29 -26.50 14.20
CA ARG A 111 -6.18 -27.29 14.76
C ARG A 111 -6.34 -27.60 16.25
N PHE A 112 -7.49 -28.13 16.65
CA PHE A 112 -7.65 -28.71 17.98
C PHE A 112 -7.48 -30.22 17.92
N GLN A 113 -6.72 -30.79 18.85
CA GLN A 113 -6.64 -32.24 18.99
C GLN A 113 -7.99 -32.81 19.46
N PRO A 114 -8.35 -34.05 19.08
CA PRO A 114 -9.59 -34.69 19.51
C PRO A 114 -9.81 -34.64 21.03
N ASP A 115 -8.75 -34.90 21.81
CA ASP A 115 -8.75 -34.88 23.27
C ASP A 115 -9.27 -33.55 23.87
N VAL A 116 -9.02 -32.41 23.22
CA VAL A 116 -9.55 -31.11 23.66
C VAL A 116 -11.07 -31.08 23.55
N THR A 117 -11.60 -31.53 22.41
CA THR A 117 -13.05 -31.54 22.15
C THR A 117 -13.75 -32.56 23.05
N GLU A 118 -13.17 -33.75 23.22
CA GLU A 118 -13.69 -34.78 24.13
C GLU A 118 -13.73 -34.30 25.58
N THR A 119 -12.67 -33.62 26.04
CA THR A 119 -12.62 -33.04 27.39
C THR A 119 -13.74 -32.02 27.60
N LEU A 120 -13.97 -31.13 26.63
CA LEU A 120 -15.03 -30.12 26.70
C LEU A 120 -16.44 -30.77 26.71
N LEU A 121 -16.69 -31.74 25.84
CA LEU A 121 -17.96 -32.46 25.77
C LEU A 121 -18.25 -33.26 27.04
N ALA A 122 -17.22 -33.87 27.65
CA ALA A 122 -17.35 -34.60 28.91
C ALA A 122 -17.77 -33.69 30.10
N GLN A 123 -17.53 -32.38 30.00
CA GLN A 123 -18.01 -31.38 30.96
C GLN A 123 -19.45 -30.92 30.68
N GLY A 124 -20.13 -31.51 29.70
CA GLY A 124 -21.50 -31.14 29.31
C GLY A 124 -21.59 -29.88 28.46
N LEU A 125 -20.48 -29.38 27.92
CA LEU A 125 -20.44 -28.19 27.08
C LEU A 125 -20.84 -28.52 25.64
N SER A 126 -21.60 -27.64 25.00
CA SER A 126 -21.79 -27.70 23.55
C SER A 126 -20.55 -27.16 22.83
N VAL A 127 -19.91 -27.98 22.00
CA VAL A 127 -18.72 -27.56 21.23
C VAL A 127 -19.08 -27.39 19.76
N GLN A 128 -18.69 -26.26 19.17
CA GLN A 128 -18.74 -26.06 17.71
C GLN A 128 -17.43 -25.44 17.24
N THR A 129 -17.03 -25.77 16.01
CA THR A 129 -15.81 -25.24 15.39
C THR A 129 -16.18 -24.30 14.25
N VAL A 130 -15.53 -23.14 14.21
CA VAL A 130 -15.56 -22.21 13.10
C VAL A 130 -14.14 -22.16 12.51
N SER A 131 -13.95 -22.86 11.40
CA SER A 131 -12.64 -23.02 10.77
C SER A 131 -12.75 -23.19 9.27
N GLY A 132 -11.74 -22.67 8.56
CA GLY A 132 -11.51 -22.92 7.14
C GLY A 132 -10.23 -23.70 6.89
N SER A 133 -9.92 -23.93 5.62
CA SER A 133 -8.67 -24.56 5.15
C SER A 133 -7.42 -23.75 5.53
N ASP A 134 -7.59 -22.44 5.72
CA ASP A 134 -6.55 -21.51 6.13
C ASP A 134 -7.11 -20.38 7.01
N ARG A 135 -6.22 -19.48 7.44
CA ARG A 135 -6.56 -18.32 8.28
C ARG A 135 -7.50 -17.34 7.57
N TYR A 136 -7.38 -17.19 6.25
CA TYR A 136 -8.16 -16.25 5.47
C TYR A 136 -9.61 -16.74 5.36
N GLU A 137 -9.80 -18.02 5.04
CA GLU A 137 -11.11 -18.66 5.04
C GLU A 137 -11.74 -18.70 6.44
N THR A 138 -10.95 -19.01 7.47
CA THR A 138 -11.42 -18.94 8.86
C THR A 138 -11.97 -17.54 9.18
N SER A 139 -11.29 -16.46 8.74
CA SER A 139 -11.78 -15.10 8.96
C SER A 139 -13.09 -14.78 8.24
N ARG A 140 -13.33 -15.37 7.06
CA ARG A 140 -14.61 -15.29 6.35
C ARG A 140 -15.73 -16.01 7.10
N PHE A 141 -15.49 -17.24 7.55
CA PHE A 141 -16.51 -17.99 8.29
C PHE A 141 -16.84 -17.39 9.64
N VAL A 142 -15.85 -16.83 10.33
CA VAL A 142 -16.11 -16.06 11.56
C VAL A 142 -16.98 -14.84 11.27
N THR A 143 -16.70 -14.13 10.17
CA THR A 143 -17.52 -12.99 9.72
C THR A 143 -18.95 -13.43 9.41
N SER A 144 -19.14 -14.50 8.63
CA SER A 144 -20.48 -15.02 8.29
C SER A 144 -21.24 -15.56 9.49
N ALA A 145 -20.54 -16.06 10.52
CA ALA A 145 -21.16 -16.45 11.78
C ALA A 145 -21.58 -15.24 12.63
N ALA A 146 -20.86 -14.12 12.51
CA ALA A 146 -21.08 -12.91 13.28
C ALA A 146 -22.04 -11.93 12.61
N PHE A 147 -22.17 -11.91 11.30
CA PHE A 147 -22.93 -10.89 10.56
C PHE A 147 -23.71 -11.51 9.42
N SER A 148 -24.96 -11.07 9.28
CA SER A 148 -25.67 -11.20 8.01
C SER A 148 -25.03 -10.24 6.99
N PRO A 149 -25.09 -10.57 5.68
CA PRO A 149 -24.57 -9.70 4.64
C PRO A 149 -25.02 -8.24 4.83
N GLU A 150 -26.31 -8.01 5.07
CA GLU A 150 -26.93 -6.67 5.14
C GLU A 150 -26.43 -5.83 6.32
N GLU A 151 -25.89 -6.45 7.38
CA GLU A 151 -25.32 -5.75 8.54
C GLU A 151 -23.92 -5.19 8.27
N ILE A 152 -23.21 -5.70 7.25
CA ILE A 152 -21.82 -5.35 6.97
C ILE A 152 -21.77 -4.07 6.15
N THR A 153 -21.71 -2.93 6.83
CA THR A 153 -21.54 -1.60 6.21
C THR A 153 -20.09 -1.09 6.26
N LYS A 154 -19.27 -1.69 7.13
CA LYS A 154 -17.85 -1.38 7.34
C LYS A 154 -17.12 -2.66 7.72
N ALA A 155 -15.84 -2.75 7.38
CA ALA A 155 -14.98 -3.87 7.73
C ALA A 155 -13.54 -3.41 8.00
N ILE A 156 -12.81 -4.19 8.78
CA ILE A 156 -11.37 -4.00 8.99
C ILE A 156 -10.60 -5.04 8.17
N LEU A 157 -9.72 -4.57 7.29
CA LEU A 157 -8.81 -5.41 6.52
C LEU A 157 -7.42 -5.36 7.13
N VAL A 158 -6.85 -6.53 7.40
CA VAL A 158 -5.53 -6.71 8.03
C VAL A 158 -4.75 -7.84 7.38
N SER A 159 -3.42 -7.77 7.48
CA SER A 159 -2.53 -8.84 7.03
C SER A 159 -2.79 -10.09 7.87
N GLY A 160 -2.97 -11.24 7.22
CA GLY A 160 -2.92 -12.51 7.93
C GLY A 160 -1.49 -12.91 8.32
N GLU A 161 -0.45 -12.20 7.87
CA GLU A 161 0.95 -12.55 8.10
C GLU A 161 1.60 -11.77 9.25
N ASP A 162 1.26 -10.48 9.39
CA ASP A 162 1.91 -9.55 10.33
C ASP A 162 1.05 -9.23 11.55
N PHE A 163 1.47 -9.72 12.72
CA PHE A 163 0.72 -9.58 14.00
C PHE A 163 0.47 -8.13 14.43
N ALA A 164 1.49 -7.28 14.34
CA ALA A 164 1.45 -5.92 14.93
C ALA A 164 0.39 -5.02 14.27
N ASP A 165 0.34 -5.04 12.94
CA ASP A 165 -0.67 -4.30 12.17
C ASP A 165 -2.08 -4.85 12.48
N ALA A 166 -2.20 -6.17 12.52
CA ALA A 166 -3.47 -6.86 12.71
C ALA A 166 -4.10 -6.58 14.09
N VAL A 167 -3.31 -6.55 15.16
CA VAL A 167 -3.79 -6.24 16.53
C VAL A 167 -4.21 -4.78 16.68
N SER A 168 -3.59 -3.84 15.99
CA SER A 168 -3.93 -2.42 16.14
C SER A 168 -5.36 -2.08 15.67
N GLY A 169 -5.93 -2.88 14.77
CA GLY A 169 -7.33 -2.76 14.32
C GLY A 169 -8.35 -3.41 15.27
N SER A 170 -7.90 -4.29 16.18
CA SER A 170 -8.79 -5.14 16.97
C SER A 170 -9.71 -4.35 17.92
N ALA A 171 -9.18 -3.35 18.62
CA ALA A 171 -9.95 -2.51 19.53
C ALA A 171 -11.03 -1.72 18.80
N LEU A 172 -10.73 -1.25 17.57
CA LEU A 172 -11.71 -0.54 16.74
C LEU A 172 -12.80 -1.49 16.26
N ALA A 173 -12.44 -2.69 15.77
CA ALA A 173 -13.41 -3.71 15.37
C ALA A 173 -14.33 -4.11 16.54
N TYR A 174 -13.77 -4.30 17.73
CA TYR A 174 -14.56 -4.63 18.92
C TYR A 174 -15.50 -3.49 19.33
N ARG A 175 -15.01 -2.23 19.32
CA ARG A 175 -15.80 -1.06 19.74
C ARG A 175 -16.94 -0.76 18.77
N GLU A 176 -16.66 -0.83 17.48
CA GLU A 176 -17.61 -0.47 16.41
C GLU A 176 -18.40 -1.68 15.90
N ASN A 177 -18.20 -2.87 16.49
CA ASN A 177 -18.82 -4.13 16.08
C ASN A 177 -18.61 -4.44 14.58
N LEU A 178 -17.35 -4.41 14.12
CA LEU A 178 -16.99 -4.61 12.71
C LEU A 178 -16.33 -5.96 12.49
N PRO A 179 -16.54 -6.61 11.33
CA PRO A 179 -15.79 -7.79 10.94
C PRO A 179 -14.31 -7.47 10.70
N ILE A 180 -13.45 -8.43 11.04
CA ILE A 180 -12.03 -8.43 10.69
C ILE A 180 -11.80 -9.49 9.61
N LEU A 181 -11.31 -9.07 8.45
CA LEU A 181 -10.97 -9.94 7.34
C LEU A 181 -9.45 -9.97 7.14
N LEU A 182 -8.90 -11.18 7.09
CA LEU A 182 -7.48 -11.41 6.87
C LEU A 182 -7.18 -11.53 5.37
N VAL A 183 -6.04 -10.97 4.93
CA VAL A 183 -5.56 -11.08 3.54
C VAL A 183 -4.10 -11.57 3.46
N ASN A 184 -3.77 -12.32 2.40
CA ASN A 184 -2.45 -12.92 2.14
C ASN A 184 -1.53 -11.97 1.35
N ARG A 185 -0.21 -12.06 1.53
CA ARG A 185 0.81 -11.35 0.73
C ARG A 185 1.18 -12.09 -0.56
N ALA A 186 1.25 -13.42 -0.52
CA ALA A 186 1.72 -14.28 -1.61
C ALA A 186 0.63 -14.63 -2.62
N ASP A 187 -0.65 -14.57 -2.20
CA ASP A 187 -1.73 -14.56 -3.16
C ASP A 187 -1.69 -13.21 -3.87
N ARG A 188 -1.39 -13.30 -5.15
CA ARG A 188 -1.76 -12.32 -6.16
C ARG A 188 -3.28 -12.11 -6.08
N GLY A 189 -3.73 -11.31 -5.13
CA GLY A 189 -5.13 -10.94 -4.88
C GLY A 189 -5.77 -10.12 -6.00
N LEU A 190 -5.36 -10.35 -7.25
CA LEU A 190 -6.04 -9.97 -8.49
C LEU A 190 -5.88 -11.00 -9.63
N ALA A 191 -4.92 -11.95 -9.58
CA ALA A 191 -4.67 -12.88 -10.70
C ALA A 191 -5.30 -14.28 -10.52
N GLU A 192 -5.32 -14.86 -9.32
CA GLU A 192 -6.11 -16.08 -9.04
C GLU A 192 -7.60 -15.81 -8.80
N ILE A 193 -7.93 -14.53 -8.79
CA ILE A 193 -9.30 -14.01 -8.73
C ILE A 193 -10.12 -14.42 -9.98
N ARG A 194 -9.50 -14.83 -11.10
CA ARG A 194 -10.21 -15.34 -12.30
C ARG A 194 -10.45 -16.86 -12.36
N ALA A 195 -9.81 -17.69 -11.51
CA ALA A 195 -9.76 -19.15 -11.76
C ALA A 195 -10.60 -20.05 -10.84
N THR A 196 -11.15 -19.53 -9.74
CA THR A 196 -12.19 -20.24 -8.97
C THR A 196 -13.26 -19.23 -8.60
N GLY A 197 -14.44 -19.37 -9.21
CA GLY A 197 -15.61 -18.50 -9.05
C GLY A 197 -16.24 -18.50 -7.65
N ALA A 198 -15.44 -18.62 -6.58
CA ALA A 198 -15.87 -18.55 -5.20
C ALA A 198 -15.23 -17.38 -4.41
N VAL A 199 -14.20 -16.70 -4.93
CA VAL A 199 -13.51 -15.61 -4.18
C VAL A 199 -13.80 -14.21 -4.76
N PHE A 200 -14.06 -14.10 -6.07
CA PHE A 200 -14.53 -12.83 -6.67
C PHE A 200 -15.91 -12.45 -6.10
N ALA A 201 -16.76 -13.44 -5.80
CA ALA A 201 -18.04 -13.21 -5.15
C ALA A 201 -17.91 -12.70 -3.71
N ASP A 202 -16.82 -12.97 -2.98
CA ASP A 202 -16.68 -12.59 -1.56
C ASP A 202 -16.11 -11.19 -1.36
N LEU A 203 -15.11 -10.79 -2.15
CA LEU A 203 -14.64 -9.40 -2.15
C LEU A 203 -15.66 -8.50 -2.84
N VAL A 204 -16.29 -8.97 -3.93
CA VAL A 204 -17.41 -8.25 -4.55
C VAL A 204 -18.68 -8.36 -3.72
N ALA A 205 -18.94 -9.33 -2.84
CA ALA A 205 -20.09 -9.29 -1.93
C ALA A 205 -19.84 -8.33 -0.76
N ALA A 206 -18.64 -8.36 -0.16
CA ALA A 206 -18.24 -7.38 0.85
C ALA A 206 -18.23 -5.94 0.29
N VAL A 207 -17.91 -5.77 -1.00
CA VAL A 207 -17.96 -4.50 -1.74
C VAL A 207 -19.33 -4.23 -2.38
N SER A 208 -20.18 -5.24 -2.63
CA SER A 208 -21.51 -5.08 -3.27
C SER A 208 -22.66 -4.98 -2.29
N LEU A 209 -22.43 -5.23 -1.01
CA LEU A 209 -23.34 -4.77 0.06
C LEU A 209 -23.41 -3.24 0.14
N VAL A 210 -22.46 -2.56 -0.50
CA VAL A 210 -22.37 -1.09 -0.66
C VAL A 210 -23.03 -0.61 -1.97
N LYS A 211 -23.68 -1.51 -2.73
CA LYS A 211 -24.01 -1.25 -4.13
C LYS A 211 -25.39 -0.65 -4.39
N ASP A 212 -25.77 0.36 -3.61
CA ASP A 212 -26.84 1.29 -3.96
C ASP A 212 -26.33 2.72 -4.25
N GLY A 213 -25.05 2.85 -4.61
CA GLY A 213 -24.61 3.95 -5.49
C GLY A 213 -23.81 5.10 -4.84
N SER A 214 -22.63 4.81 -4.33
CA SER A 214 -21.47 5.73 -4.37
C SER A 214 -20.18 4.96 -4.04
N GLY A 215 -19.10 5.25 -4.76
CA GLY A 215 -17.88 4.44 -4.81
C GLY A 215 -17.09 4.27 -3.50
N ILE A 216 -16.08 3.39 -3.55
CA ILE A 216 -15.16 3.10 -2.44
C ILE A 216 -14.26 4.32 -2.15
N ARG A 217 -14.21 4.78 -0.90
CA ARG A 217 -13.25 5.80 -0.42
C ARG A 217 -12.33 5.20 0.66
N LEU A 218 -11.03 5.20 0.39
CA LEU A 218 -9.96 4.86 1.34
C LEU A 218 -9.74 6.05 2.29
N LEU A 219 -10.14 5.94 3.56
CA LEU A 219 -9.85 7.01 4.53
C LEU A 219 -8.39 6.96 5.00
N ARG A 220 -7.76 8.13 4.97
CA ARG A 220 -6.43 8.42 5.54
C ARG A 220 -6.43 8.13 7.05
N GLY A 221 -5.25 7.77 7.56
CA GLY A 221 -5.04 7.40 8.96
C GLY A 221 -5.43 8.49 9.97
N GLY A 222 -5.64 8.03 11.20
CA GLY A 222 -5.90 8.87 12.37
C GLY A 222 -7.38 9.03 12.68
N LEU A 223 -7.74 8.72 13.92
CA LEU A 223 -9.05 8.98 14.54
C LEU A 223 -9.40 10.48 14.49
N SER A 224 -9.97 10.97 13.40
CA SER A 224 -10.77 12.19 13.40
C SER A 224 -11.57 12.31 12.10
N GLU A 225 -12.86 12.56 12.24
CA GLU A 225 -13.86 12.90 11.20
C GLU A 225 -14.67 11.72 10.63
N LEU A 226 -15.73 11.37 11.38
CA LEU A 226 -16.85 10.56 10.93
C LEU A 226 -17.91 11.47 10.29
N GLY A 227 -17.94 11.49 8.96
CA GLY A 227 -19.06 11.94 8.13
C GLY A 227 -19.55 10.77 7.28
N THR A 228 -20.87 10.63 7.15
CA THR A 228 -21.58 9.49 6.59
C THR A 228 -21.19 9.13 5.14
N GLU A 229 -20.33 8.12 4.96
CA GLU A 229 -20.18 7.29 3.76
C GLU A 229 -19.68 5.90 4.21
N GLN A 230 -20.02 4.82 3.49
CA GLN A 230 -19.64 3.46 3.84
C GLN A 230 -18.10 3.30 3.72
N CYS A 231 -17.45 2.74 4.74
CA CYS A 231 -15.99 2.87 4.92
C CYS A 231 -15.33 1.52 5.24
N ILE A 232 -14.32 1.14 4.47
CA ILE A 232 -13.40 0.05 4.82
C ILE A 232 -12.17 0.68 5.48
N THR A 233 -11.88 0.27 6.71
CA THR A 233 -10.69 0.73 7.44
C THR A 233 -9.58 -0.30 7.25
N ILE A 234 -8.53 0.06 6.50
CA ILE A 234 -7.36 -0.81 6.31
C ILE A 234 -6.32 -0.47 7.35
N VAL A 235 -5.88 -1.47 8.08
CA VAL A 235 -4.89 -1.33 9.14
C VAL A 235 -3.61 -2.03 8.70
N GLY A 236 -2.54 -1.23 8.55
CA GLY A 236 -1.21 -1.68 8.14
C GLY A 236 -0.62 -0.86 6.98
N GLY A 237 0.58 -0.32 7.17
CA GLY A 237 1.18 0.63 6.23
C GLY A 237 1.48 0.04 4.85
N ARG A 238 1.73 -1.27 4.76
CA ARG A 238 2.05 -1.96 3.50
C ARG A 238 0.81 -2.36 2.70
N ILE A 239 -0.25 -2.87 3.35
CA ILE A 239 -1.53 -3.16 2.67
C ILE A 239 -2.16 -1.86 2.16
N GLN A 240 -2.03 -0.76 2.89
CA GLN A 240 -2.43 0.56 2.39
C GLN A 240 -1.68 0.94 1.10
N ASN A 241 -0.39 0.59 0.97
CA ASN A 241 0.37 0.89 -0.25
C ASN A 241 -0.03 -0.01 -1.43
N ASP A 242 -0.28 -1.29 -1.20
CA ASP A 242 -0.73 -2.20 -2.26
C ASP A 242 -2.18 -1.90 -2.69
N LEU A 243 -3.08 -1.56 -1.78
CA LEU A 243 -4.44 -1.10 -2.12
C LEU A 243 -4.44 0.28 -2.78
N ARG A 244 -3.56 1.21 -2.38
CA ARG A 244 -3.36 2.48 -3.12
C ARG A 244 -2.89 2.23 -4.55
N ARG A 245 -2.08 1.20 -4.79
CA ARG A 245 -1.71 0.81 -6.16
C ARG A 245 -2.91 0.27 -6.93
N LEU A 246 -3.88 -0.38 -6.29
CA LEU A 246 -5.09 -0.88 -6.94
C LEU A 246 -6.22 0.17 -7.05
N ALA A 247 -6.14 1.24 -6.28
CA ALA A 247 -7.15 2.31 -6.25
C ALA A 247 -7.17 3.19 -7.50
N TYR A 248 -6.08 3.23 -8.28
CA TYR A 248 -5.98 4.04 -9.49
C TYR A 248 -5.87 3.13 -10.72
N PRO A 249 -6.96 2.93 -11.48
CA PRO A 249 -6.93 2.14 -12.71
C PRO A 249 -6.14 2.83 -13.82
N ASN A 250 -5.89 4.14 -13.71
CA ASN A 250 -5.15 4.93 -14.69
C ASN A 250 -3.86 5.49 -14.07
N VAL A 251 -2.76 5.43 -14.83
CA VAL A 251 -1.46 5.96 -14.39
C VAL A 251 -0.81 6.76 -15.51
N LEU A 252 -0.41 8.00 -15.23
CA LEU A 252 0.41 8.80 -16.12
C LEU A 252 1.87 8.80 -15.63
N TRP A 253 2.77 8.25 -16.43
CA TRP A 253 4.21 8.38 -16.25
C TRP A 253 4.73 9.61 -16.99
N VAL A 254 5.27 10.58 -16.27
CA VAL A 254 5.93 11.77 -16.85
C VAL A 254 7.44 11.52 -16.84
N ASN A 255 7.99 11.31 -18.02
CA ASN A 255 9.37 10.86 -18.24
C ASN A 255 10.25 11.99 -18.83
N PRO A 256 11.41 12.29 -18.23
CA PRO A 256 12.24 13.40 -18.70
C PRO A 256 12.90 13.15 -20.06
N HIS A 257 13.53 11.99 -20.28
CA HIS A 257 14.22 11.63 -21.53
C HIS A 257 14.27 10.10 -21.74
N GLN A 258 14.58 9.67 -22.97
CA GLN A 258 14.30 8.34 -23.51
C GLN A 258 15.18 7.16 -23.01
N ASP A 259 16.21 7.40 -22.18
CA ASP A 259 17.22 6.37 -21.86
C ASP A 259 17.06 5.76 -20.46
N ASP A 260 17.91 6.16 -19.50
CA ASP A 260 18.11 5.49 -18.22
C ASP A 260 16.86 5.48 -17.35
N GLU A 261 15.98 6.46 -17.49
CA GLU A 261 14.75 6.60 -16.71
C GLU A 261 13.69 5.63 -17.19
N THR A 262 13.67 5.39 -18.50
CA THR A 262 12.71 4.49 -19.13
C THR A 262 13.10 3.05 -18.81
N ILE A 263 14.33 2.65 -19.16
CA ILE A 263 14.85 1.27 -19.03
C ILE A 263 14.89 0.77 -17.58
N ASN A 264 15.03 1.68 -16.61
CA ASN A 264 15.01 1.34 -15.20
C ASN A 264 13.59 1.35 -14.57
N GLY A 265 12.52 1.33 -15.37
CA GLY A 265 11.14 1.46 -14.92
C GLY A 265 10.47 0.17 -14.45
N LEU A 266 11.02 -0.58 -13.47
CA LEU A 266 10.38 -1.84 -13.00
C LEU A 266 8.97 -1.58 -12.44
N THR A 267 8.76 -0.41 -11.84
CA THR A 267 7.45 -0.01 -11.33
C THR A 267 6.46 0.36 -12.42
N LEU A 268 6.93 0.80 -13.58
CA LEU A 268 6.11 0.95 -14.77
C LEU A 268 5.65 -0.42 -15.27
N ILE A 269 6.56 -1.40 -15.34
CA ILE A 269 6.20 -2.81 -15.67
C ILE A 269 5.13 -3.34 -14.73
N ARG A 270 5.24 -3.07 -13.43
CA ARG A 270 4.24 -3.48 -12.43
C ARG A 270 2.87 -2.84 -12.65
N ASP A 271 2.82 -1.58 -13.06
CA ASP A 271 1.54 -0.94 -13.39
C ASP A 271 0.89 -1.63 -14.61
N VAL A 272 1.66 -1.97 -15.64
CA VAL A 272 1.16 -2.72 -16.80
C VAL A 272 0.72 -4.13 -16.41
N GLN A 273 1.52 -4.85 -15.62
CA GLN A 273 1.20 -6.19 -15.15
C GLN A 273 -0.03 -6.22 -14.23
N ALA A 274 -0.27 -5.14 -13.48
CA ALA A 274 -1.46 -4.95 -12.67
C ALA A 274 -2.72 -4.64 -13.51
N GLY A 275 -2.60 -4.53 -14.83
CA GLY A 275 -3.72 -4.29 -15.74
C GLY A 275 -4.21 -2.83 -15.77
N LYS A 276 -3.36 -1.88 -15.37
CA LYS A 276 -3.71 -0.45 -15.39
C LYS A 276 -3.65 0.12 -16.80
N ASN A 277 -4.43 1.18 -17.03
CA ASN A 277 -4.28 2.05 -18.18
C ASN A 277 -3.04 2.93 -17.98
N VAL A 278 -1.90 2.45 -18.47
CA VAL A 278 -0.62 3.16 -18.38
C VAL A 278 -0.47 4.11 -19.55
N TYR A 279 -0.26 5.39 -19.24
CA TYR A 279 0.08 6.46 -20.17
C TYR A 279 1.51 6.93 -19.94
N PHE A 280 2.22 7.24 -21.01
CA PHE A 280 3.63 7.61 -20.96
C PHE A 280 3.87 8.92 -21.68
N MET A 281 4.16 9.97 -20.92
CA MET A 281 4.43 11.31 -21.41
C MET A 281 5.94 11.57 -21.44
N GLN A 282 6.50 11.56 -22.64
CA GLN A 282 7.88 11.88 -22.94
C GLN A 282 8.04 13.41 -23.04
N VAL A 283 8.91 13.99 -22.20
CA VAL A 283 9.06 15.46 -22.15
C VAL A 283 10.10 15.98 -23.13
N THR A 284 11.35 15.51 -23.06
CA THR A 284 12.42 15.99 -23.94
C THR A 284 12.95 14.91 -24.88
N LYS A 285 13.57 15.36 -25.98
CA LYS A 285 14.18 14.51 -27.01
C LYS A 285 15.53 13.88 -26.64
N GLY A 286 16.12 14.25 -25.51
CA GLY A 286 17.44 13.74 -25.09
C GLY A 286 18.57 14.02 -26.11
N ASP A 287 18.43 15.04 -26.95
CA ASP A 287 19.22 15.27 -28.16
C ASP A 287 20.61 15.88 -27.91
N ALA A 288 20.91 16.32 -26.69
CA ALA A 288 22.28 16.67 -26.26
C ALA A 288 23.02 15.43 -25.72
N THR A 289 23.21 14.43 -26.60
CA THR A 289 23.88 13.17 -26.26
C THR A 289 25.21 12.99 -27.01
N SER A 290 26.18 12.39 -26.33
CA SER A 290 27.41 11.88 -26.96
C SER A 290 27.16 10.61 -27.78
N ALA A 291 25.94 10.06 -27.75
CA ALA A 291 25.56 8.88 -28.51
C ALA A 291 25.62 9.13 -30.03
N LEU A 292 25.35 10.34 -30.53
CA LEU A 292 25.35 10.65 -31.97
C LEU A 292 26.68 10.24 -32.63
N ALA A 293 27.79 10.72 -32.08
CA ALA A 293 29.12 10.42 -32.60
C ALA A 293 29.45 8.92 -32.52
N ARG A 294 29.00 8.24 -31.46
CA ARG A 294 29.22 6.80 -31.27
C ARG A 294 28.40 5.95 -32.24
N VAL A 295 27.15 6.31 -32.48
CA VAL A 295 26.26 5.65 -33.45
C VAL A 295 26.77 5.86 -34.87
N ASN A 296 27.11 7.09 -35.26
CA ASN A 296 27.67 7.37 -36.59
C ASN A 296 29.02 6.65 -36.82
N ALA A 297 29.88 6.57 -35.80
CA ALA A 297 31.10 5.79 -35.87
C ALA A 297 30.82 4.28 -36.08
N LYS A 298 29.79 3.74 -35.42
CA LYS A 298 29.36 2.33 -35.57
C LYS A 298 28.75 2.07 -36.95
N LEU A 299 27.92 2.98 -37.46
CA LEU A 299 27.36 2.93 -38.82
C LEU A 299 28.47 2.89 -39.87
N LYS A 300 29.43 3.83 -39.79
CA LYS A 300 30.58 3.88 -40.69
C LYS A 300 31.44 2.62 -40.61
N LYS A 301 31.72 2.13 -39.40
CA LYS A 301 32.50 0.90 -39.18
C LYS A 301 31.83 -0.33 -39.81
N ASN A 302 30.50 -0.37 -39.79
CA ASN A 302 29.70 -1.47 -40.33
C ASN A 302 29.31 -1.26 -41.81
N GLY A 303 29.86 -0.24 -42.49
CA GLY A 303 29.67 -0.04 -43.92
C GLY A 303 28.34 0.59 -44.33
N TYR A 304 27.57 1.16 -43.39
CA TYR A 304 26.33 1.87 -43.72
C TYR A 304 26.65 3.25 -44.29
N PRO A 305 26.10 3.63 -45.45
CA PRO A 305 26.32 4.94 -46.08
C PRO A 305 25.42 6.04 -45.46
N ILE A 306 25.12 5.94 -44.17
CA ILE A 306 24.20 6.80 -43.44
C ILE A 306 24.99 7.54 -42.36
N GLU A 307 24.76 8.85 -42.24
CA GLU A 307 25.25 9.68 -41.15
C GLU A 307 24.06 10.41 -40.53
N LEU A 308 23.70 10.03 -39.32
CA LEU A 308 22.55 10.62 -38.62
C LEU A 308 22.86 12.04 -38.19
N ASN A 309 21.85 12.90 -38.28
CA ASN A 309 21.81 14.18 -37.57
C ASN A 309 21.12 14.03 -36.20
N ARG A 310 21.05 15.13 -35.43
CA ARG A 310 20.46 15.11 -34.09
C ARG A 310 18.97 14.73 -34.09
N ASN A 311 18.19 15.25 -35.03
CA ASN A 311 16.75 14.98 -35.09
C ASN A 311 16.50 13.51 -35.44
N GLU A 312 17.24 12.97 -36.43
CA GLU A 312 17.13 11.56 -36.82
C GLU A 312 17.52 10.61 -35.68
N LEU A 313 18.53 10.97 -34.89
CA LEU A 313 18.89 10.21 -33.70
C LEU A 313 17.77 10.25 -32.64
N SER A 314 17.17 11.41 -32.40
CA SER A 314 16.08 11.56 -31.44
C SER A 314 14.83 10.79 -31.87
N ASP A 315 14.44 10.89 -33.13
CA ASP A 315 13.29 10.16 -33.68
C ASP A 315 13.51 8.63 -33.60
N ALA A 316 14.75 8.17 -33.76
CA ALA A 316 15.10 6.76 -33.52
C ALA A 316 14.98 6.36 -32.04
N ARG A 317 15.33 7.24 -31.11
CA ARG A 317 15.17 6.99 -29.65
C ARG A 317 13.71 6.95 -29.23
N ASP A 318 12.88 7.83 -29.78
CA ASP A 318 11.43 7.82 -29.53
C ASP A 318 10.82 6.50 -29.99
N ARG A 319 11.28 5.98 -31.12
CA ARG A 319 10.91 4.64 -31.59
C ARG A 319 11.35 3.53 -30.64
N GLU A 320 12.59 3.56 -30.16
CA GLU A 320 13.10 2.58 -29.18
C GLU A 320 12.26 2.57 -27.89
N VAL A 321 11.91 3.75 -27.35
CA VAL A 321 11.02 3.86 -26.19
C VAL A 321 9.65 3.26 -26.48
N LEU A 322 9.02 3.64 -27.60
CA LEU A 322 7.71 3.15 -27.98
C LEU A 322 7.69 1.62 -28.14
N GLU A 323 8.71 1.06 -28.80
CA GLU A 323 8.90 -0.38 -28.93
C GLU A 323 9.08 -1.05 -27.56
N ALA A 324 9.87 -0.46 -26.66
CA ALA A 324 10.08 -0.99 -25.31
C ALA A 324 8.78 -0.98 -24.48
N MET A 325 8.00 0.11 -24.52
CA MET A 325 6.73 0.23 -23.83
C MET A 325 5.67 -0.73 -24.39
N THR A 326 5.59 -0.86 -25.71
CA THR A 326 4.63 -1.77 -26.36
C THR A 326 5.00 -3.24 -26.13
N ALA A 327 6.28 -3.57 -26.05
CA ALA A 327 6.76 -4.92 -25.76
C ALA A 327 6.37 -5.42 -24.34
N ILE A 328 6.14 -4.51 -23.40
CA ILE A 328 5.62 -4.84 -22.07
C ILE A 328 4.09 -4.74 -21.98
N GLY A 329 3.39 -4.37 -23.05
CA GLY A 329 1.93 -4.38 -23.13
C GLY A 329 1.25 -3.02 -22.96
N MET A 330 2.00 -1.91 -22.95
CA MET A 330 1.41 -0.57 -23.02
C MET A 330 0.85 -0.31 -24.44
N PRO A 331 -0.39 0.19 -24.59
CA PRO A 331 -0.90 0.57 -25.91
C PRO A 331 -0.07 1.69 -26.55
N ALA A 332 0.24 1.58 -27.85
CA ALA A 332 1.01 2.61 -28.56
C ALA A 332 0.31 3.98 -28.54
N ALA A 333 -1.03 4.00 -28.55
CA ALA A 333 -1.83 5.23 -28.46
C ALA A 333 -1.69 5.96 -27.11
N HIS A 334 -1.13 5.31 -26.09
CA HIS A 334 -0.91 5.91 -24.76
C HIS A 334 0.45 6.59 -24.64
N PHE A 335 1.26 6.59 -25.70
CA PHE A 335 2.51 7.34 -25.77
C PHE A 335 2.22 8.80 -26.17
N ILE A 336 2.69 9.75 -25.37
CA ILE A 336 2.47 11.18 -25.53
C ILE A 336 3.84 11.83 -25.63
N ASP A 337 4.20 12.33 -26.81
CA ASP A 337 5.43 13.08 -27.01
C ASP A 337 5.17 14.58 -26.94
N LEU A 338 5.79 15.27 -25.98
CA LEU A 338 5.75 16.73 -25.89
C LEU A 338 6.76 17.39 -26.84
N ASN A 339 7.70 16.64 -27.38
CA ASN A 339 8.58 17.01 -28.49
C ASN A 339 9.45 18.27 -28.19
N TYR A 340 9.85 18.48 -26.93
CA TYR A 340 10.78 19.55 -26.57
C TYR A 340 12.23 19.12 -26.79
N HIS A 341 13.09 19.98 -27.37
CA HIS A 341 14.52 19.71 -27.36
C HIS A 341 15.11 19.89 -25.96
N GLN A 342 16.27 19.27 -25.71
CA GLN A 342 16.92 19.32 -24.42
C GLN A 342 17.16 20.78 -23.99
N PHE A 343 16.83 21.08 -22.74
CA PHE A 343 16.86 22.42 -22.13
C PHE A 343 15.80 23.44 -22.59
N GLU A 344 14.95 23.14 -23.57
CA GLU A 344 13.85 24.02 -24.01
C GLU A 344 12.62 23.91 -23.11
N ALA A 345 12.37 22.72 -22.55
CA ALA A 345 11.25 22.50 -21.65
C ALA A 345 11.37 23.37 -20.38
N THR A 346 10.22 23.81 -19.86
CA THR A 346 10.11 24.56 -18.62
C THR A 346 9.12 23.88 -17.67
N PRO A 347 9.22 24.09 -16.34
CA PRO A 347 8.25 23.53 -15.39
C PRO A 347 6.81 23.92 -15.71
N ALA A 348 6.58 25.15 -16.19
CA ALA A 348 5.24 25.63 -16.57
C ALA A 348 4.66 24.88 -17.78
N GLN A 349 5.50 24.49 -18.74
CA GLN A 349 5.06 23.69 -19.88
C GLN A 349 4.68 22.27 -19.46
N VAL A 350 5.48 21.64 -18.59
CA VAL A 350 5.16 20.31 -18.03
C VAL A 350 3.88 20.37 -17.20
N GLU A 351 3.74 21.35 -16.30
CA GLU A 351 2.51 21.57 -15.52
C GLU A 351 1.27 21.69 -16.43
N LYS A 352 1.37 22.50 -17.49
CA LYS A 352 0.27 22.71 -18.44
C LYS A 352 -0.05 21.45 -19.24
N ALA A 353 0.96 20.70 -19.68
CA ALA A 353 0.77 19.46 -20.42
C ALA A 353 0.12 18.38 -19.55
N THR A 354 0.58 18.23 -18.30
CA THR A 354 -0.04 17.35 -17.30
C THR A 354 -1.49 17.73 -17.06
N GLY A 355 -1.79 19.01 -16.84
CA GLY A 355 -3.17 19.48 -16.64
C GLY A 355 -4.07 19.20 -17.84
N ARG A 356 -3.58 19.50 -19.06
CA ARG A 356 -4.31 19.18 -20.29
C ARG A 356 -4.64 17.69 -20.39
N PHE A 357 -3.68 16.81 -20.08
CA PHE A 357 -3.92 15.38 -20.08
C PHE A 357 -5.05 14.99 -19.12
N VAL A 358 -5.02 15.52 -17.89
CA VAL A 358 -6.07 15.25 -16.89
C VAL A 358 -7.44 15.73 -17.38
N ASP A 359 -7.50 16.91 -17.99
CA ASP A 359 -8.75 17.50 -18.50
C ASP A 359 -9.31 16.70 -19.71
N GLU A 360 -8.44 16.25 -20.61
CA GLU A 360 -8.83 15.58 -21.87
C GLU A 360 -9.21 14.11 -21.69
N GLN A 361 -8.60 13.41 -20.74
CA GLN A 361 -8.72 11.95 -20.66
C GLN A 361 -9.94 11.45 -19.87
N ALA A 362 -10.74 12.33 -19.25
CA ALA A 362 -11.98 12.00 -18.53
C ALA A 362 -11.94 10.61 -17.85
N LEU A 363 -11.00 10.43 -16.92
CA LEU A 363 -10.60 9.11 -16.43
C LEU A 363 -11.53 8.62 -15.31
N GLU A 364 -12.39 7.64 -15.62
CA GLU A 364 -13.19 6.94 -14.62
C GLU A 364 -12.30 6.16 -13.64
N GLY A 365 -12.61 6.23 -12.34
CA GLY A 365 -11.91 5.48 -11.28
C GLY A 365 -10.64 6.13 -10.73
N GLY A 366 -10.25 7.32 -11.20
CA GLY A 366 -9.13 8.09 -10.65
C GLY A 366 -7.80 7.91 -11.40
N LEU A 367 -6.88 8.85 -11.18
CA LEU A 367 -5.55 8.94 -11.83
C LEU A 367 -4.43 9.06 -10.79
N GLU A 368 -3.36 8.31 -11.02
CA GLU A 368 -2.08 8.47 -10.35
C GLU A 368 -1.04 9.02 -11.34
N ILE A 369 -0.28 10.03 -10.93
CA ILE A 369 0.83 10.59 -11.72
C ILE A 369 2.14 10.14 -11.11
N LYS A 370 3.05 9.63 -11.93
CA LYS A 370 4.36 9.13 -11.52
C LYS A 370 5.45 9.81 -12.33
N THR A 371 6.54 10.21 -11.69
CA THR A 371 7.68 10.82 -12.38
C THR A 371 8.94 9.98 -12.23
N LEU A 372 9.69 9.77 -13.30
CA LEU A 372 11.01 9.13 -13.28
C LEU A 372 12.11 10.21 -13.17
N ALA A 373 12.24 10.86 -12.01
CA ALA A 373 13.23 11.91 -11.81
C ALA A 373 14.46 11.33 -11.07
N ALA A 374 15.70 11.53 -11.52
CA ALA A 374 16.86 11.03 -10.78
C ALA A 374 16.98 11.73 -9.41
N PRO A 375 17.58 11.10 -8.36
CA PRO A 375 17.69 11.68 -7.02
C PRO A 375 18.35 13.06 -7.02
N GLU A 376 19.28 13.29 -7.94
CA GLU A 376 20.01 14.56 -8.09
C GLU A 376 19.12 15.70 -8.58
N ALA A 377 17.86 15.44 -8.96
CA ALA A 377 16.88 16.50 -9.15
C ALA A 377 16.65 17.31 -7.86
N TRP A 378 16.86 16.70 -6.69
CA TRP A 378 16.66 17.29 -5.35
C TRP A 378 17.88 18.01 -4.79
N GLU A 379 19.06 17.76 -5.35
CA GLU A 379 20.25 18.55 -5.08
C GLU A 379 20.33 19.74 -6.05
N TYR A 380 20.59 20.93 -5.51
CA TYR A 380 20.61 22.18 -6.29
C TYR A 380 21.78 22.28 -7.30
N SER A 381 22.58 21.21 -7.47
CA SER A 381 23.83 21.16 -8.25
C SER A 381 23.66 20.68 -9.71
N ALA A 382 23.07 21.55 -10.52
CA ALA A 382 23.46 21.91 -11.91
C ALA A 382 23.61 20.89 -13.08
N ARG A 383 23.62 19.55 -12.95
CA ARG A 383 23.97 18.68 -14.12
C ARG A 383 22.81 18.08 -14.95
N ARG A 384 21.61 17.89 -14.39
CA ARG A 384 20.47 17.23 -15.10
C ARG A 384 19.20 18.10 -15.09
N LYS A 385 19.18 19.16 -15.91
CA LYS A 385 18.11 20.18 -15.96
C LYS A 385 16.73 19.59 -16.29
N ASP A 386 16.66 18.58 -17.16
CA ASP A 386 15.39 17.99 -17.65
C ASP A 386 14.62 17.26 -16.55
N HIS A 387 15.30 16.46 -15.71
CA HIS A 387 14.65 15.82 -14.56
C HIS A 387 14.09 16.82 -13.55
N ARG A 388 14.81 17.93 -13.31
CA ARG A 388 14.33 19.00 -12.44
C ARG A 388 13.09 19.68 -13.01
N ILE A 389 13.05 19.87 -14.33
CA ILE A 389 11.89 20.44 -15.03
C ILE A 389 10.67 19.55 -14.84
N VAL A 390 10.81 18.23 -15.05
CA VAL A 390 9.71 17.28 -14.84
C VAL A 390 9.23 17.30 -13.39
N ARG A 391 10.15 17.18 -12.43
CA ARG A 391 9.80 17.22 -11.00
C ARG A 391 9.07 18.51 -10.65
N GLU A 392 9.62 19.68 -11.00
CA GLU A 392 9.01 20.96 -10.66
C GLU A 392 7.68 21.18 -11.37
N GLY A 393 7.52 20.71 -12.60
CA GLY A 393 6.27 20.81 -13.35
C GLY A 393 5.15 19.98 -12.72
N VAL A 394 5.42 18.71 -12.41
CA VAL A 394 4.44 17.85 -11.72
C VAL A 394 4.16 18.34 -10.31
N ARG A 395 5.16 18.88 -9.60
CA ARG A 395 4.96 19.50 -8.29
C ARG A 395 4.03 20.69 -8.34
N ARG A 396 4.22 21.59 -9.32
CA ARG A 396 3.34 22.74 -9.51
C ARG A 396 1.91 22.31 -9.82
N PHE A 397 1.76 21.32 -10.70
CA PHE A 397 0.47 20.71 -10.98
C PHE A 397 -0.19 20.15 -9.71
N HIS A 398 0.53 19.38 -8.90
CA HIS A 398 0.00 18.81 -7.66
C HIS A 398 -0.44 19.88 -6.65
N ARG A 399 0.34 20.96 -6.49
CA ARG A 399 -0.06 22.09 -5.62
C ARG A 399 -1.36 22.76 -6.07
N ALA A 400 -1.62 22.79 -7.37
CA ALA A 400 -2.88 23.29 -7.92
C ALA A 400 -4.01 22.24 -7.85
N ASN A 401 -3.68 20.95 -7.73
CA ASN A 401 -4.60 19.82 -7.77
C ASN A 401 -4.28 18.82 -6.64
N PRO A 402 -4.52 19.18 -5.37
CA PRO A 402 -4.10 18.38 -4.22
C PRO A 402 -4.77 17.00 -4.15
N ASP A 403 -5.91 16.83 -4.82
CA ASP A 403 -6.66 15.57 -4.87
C ASP A 403 -6.05 14.54 -5.85
N VAL A 404 -5.16 14.96 -6.75
CA VAL A 404 -4.49 14.05 -7.70
C VAL A 404 -3.22 13.49 -7.06
N CYS A 405 -3.16 12.16 -6.93
CA CYS A 405 -2.01 11.49 -6.34
C CYS A 405 -0.79 11.61 -7.26
N CYS A 406 0.28 12.24 -6.77
CA CYS A 406 1.55 12.37 -7.48
C CYS A 406 2.66 11.64 -6.70
N ARG A 407 3.45 10.82 -7.40
CA ARG A 407 4.60 10.10 -6.84
C ARG A 407 5.87 10.38 -7.63
N TYR A 408 6.95 10.55 -6.90
CA TYR A 408 8.26 10.82 -7.46
C TYR A 408 9.13 9.58 -7.30
N TYR A 409 9.71 9.06 -8.37
CA TYR A 409 10.56 7.89 -8.36
C TYR A 409 11.99 8.36 -8.57
N LEU A 410 12.89 7.97 -7.64
CA LEU A 410 14.28 8.40 -7.59
C LEU A 410 15.21 7.20 -7.70
N HIS A 411 16.02 7.07 -8.75
CA HIS A 411 17.02 6.00 -8.88
C HIS A 411 18.21 6.16 -7.94
N HIS A 412 18.31 5.38 -6.86
CA HIS A 412 19.51 5.42 -6.00
C HIS A 412 20.54 4.32 -6.35
N LYS A 413 21.80 4.57 -5.99
CA LYS A 413 22.82 3.54 -5.78
C LYS A 413 22.93 3.17 -4.31
N GLU A 414 23.17 1.89 -4.02
CA GLU A 414 23.41 1.39 -2.68
C GLU A 414 24.57 2.15 -1.99
N GLY A 415 24.34 2.64 -0.77
CA GLY A 415 25.36 3.32 0.04
C GLY A 415 25.60 4.81 -0.24
N MET A 416 24.83 5.47 -1.11
CA MET A 416 24.87 6.94 -1.24
C MET A 416 23.89 7.61 -0.26
N ASP A 417 24.40 8.60 0.49
CA ASP A 417 23.61 9.50 1.35
C ASP A 417 23.20 10.73 0.52
N TYR A 418 21.91 10.85 0.20
CA TYR A 418 21.35 11.95 -0.61
C TYR A 418 20.82 13.12 0.24
N GLY A 419 21.24 13.19 1.52
CA GLY A 419 21.01 14.33 2.39
C GLY A 419 19.64 14.39 3.05
N LYS A 420 19.52 15.33 4.01
CA LYS A 420 18.39 15.54 4.95
C LYS A 420 17.05 15.96 4.32
N ASN A 421 16.95 16.05 2.98
CA ASN A 421 15.72 16.48 2.30
C ASN A 421 14.80 15.31 1.90
N LEU A 422 15.18 14.08 2.22
CA LEU A 422 14.44 12.86 1.91
C LEU A 422 13.94 12.15 3.18
N ASP A 423 13.72 12.88 4.28
CA ASP A 423 13.34 12.35 5.60
C ASP A 423 12.06 11.47 5.59
N CYS A 424 11.25 11.52 4.52
CA CYS A 424 10.03 10.73 4.32
C CYS A 424 10.17 9.58 3.30
N ALA A 425 11.39 9.31 2.79
CA ALA A 425 11.60 8.38 1.70
C ALA A 425 11.46 6.91 2.12
N VAL A 426 10.52 6.19 1.51
CA VAL A 426 10.46 4.73 1.65
C VAL A 426 11.34 4.08 0.60
N TYR A 427 12.52 3.62 1.01
CA TYR A 427 13.45 2.88 0.17
C TYR A 427 12.91 1.47 -0.12
N HIS A 428 12.68 1.17 -1.40
CA HIS A 428 12.35 -0.17 -1.85
C HIS A 428 13.55 -0.81 -2.53
N ARG A 429 13.96 -2.03 -2.15
CA ARG A 429 14.81 -2.84 -3.03
C ARG A 429 13.87 -3.55 -4.02
N LEU A 430 13.97 -3.23 -5.30
CA LEU A 430 13.04 -3.73 -6.31
C LEU A 430 13.68 -4.72 -7.28
N GLU A 431 13.41 -6.00 -7.06
CA GLU A 431 13.70 -7.10 -7.99
C GLU A 431 12.42 -7.56 -8.69
N PRO A 432 12.50 -8.09 -9.93
CA PRO A 432 11.38 -8.79 -10.54
C PRO A 432 10.88 -9.89 -9.61
N ALA A 433 9.62 -9.79 -9.19
CA ALA A 433 9.01 -10.62 -8.18
C ALA A 433 8.64 -12.01 -8.71
N ASP A 434 8.48 -12.14 -10.03
CA ASP A 434 8.11 -13.40 -10.68
C ASP A 434 8.67 -13.54 -12.12
N PRO A 435 8.64 -14.76 -12.70
CA PRO A 435 9.14 -15.00 -14.05
C PRO A 435 8.46 -14.18 -15.16
N GLY A 436 7.18 -13.80 -14.98
CA GLY A 436 6.43 -12.97 -15.93
C GLY A 436 6.90 -11.52 -15.92
N GLU A 437 7.06 -10.94 -14.73
CA GLU A 437 7.65 -9.60 -14.55
C GLU A 437 9.08 -9.56 -15.10
N TYR A 438 9.87 -10.62 -14.85
CA TYR A 438 11.22 -10.75 -15.39
C TYR A 438 11.22 -10.83 -16.93
N ALA A 439 10.27 -11.57 -17.53
CA ALA A 439 10.16 -11.64 -18.98
C ALA A 439 9.76 -10.28 -19.60
N MET A 440 8.89 -9.51 -18.95
CA MET A 440 8.58 -8.13 -19.36
C MET A 440 9.82 -7.25 -19.28
N TRP A 441 10.56 -7.32 -18.17
CA TRP A 441 11.83 -6.63 -18.00
C TRP A 441 12.83 -6.97 -19.12
N GLN A 442 13.02 -8.25 -19.45
CA GLN A 442 13.92 -8.64 -20.55
C GLN A 442 13.47 -8.05 -21.90
N ARG A 443 12.18 -8.15 -22.25
CA ARG A 443 11.66 -7.60 -23.52
C ARG A 443 11.87 -6.09 -23.65
N MET A 444 11.74 -5.37 -22.53
CA MET A 444 11.99 -3.94 -22.48
C MET A 444 13.46 -3.60 -22.80
N TYR A 445 14.42 -4.36 -22.26
CA TYR A 445 15.84 -4.20 -22.58
C TYR A 445 16.17 -4.60 -24.02
N ASP A 446 15.60 -5.72 -24.49
CA ASP A 446 15.83 -6.24 -25.83
C ASP A 446 15.44 -5.21 -26.91
N ALA A 447 14.38 -4.43 -26.69
CA ALA A 447 13.95 -3.36 -27.60
C ALA A 447 15.02 -2.27 -27.82
N TYR A 448 15.81 -1.94 -26.79
CA TYR A 448 16.89 -0.95 -26.90
C TYR A 448 18.18 -1.50 -27.49
N GLU A 449 18.31 -2.82 -27.59
CA GLU A 449 19.49 -3.51 -28.14
C GLU A 449 19.36 -3.79 -29.65
N VAL A 450 18.18 -3.55 -30.25
CA VAL A 450 17.93 -3.84 -31.66
C VAL A 450 18.78 -2.95 -32.57
N TRP A 451 19.72 -3.56 -33.28
CA TRP A 451 20.53 -2.93 -34.31
C TRP A 451 20.05 -3.38 -35.69
N ASP A 452 19.30 -2.51 -36.36
CA ASP A 452 18.82 -2.71 -37.73
C ASP A 452 18.71 -1.35 -38.45
N PRO A 453 19.84 -0.79 -38.90
CA PRO A 453 19.88 0.53 -39.54
C PRO A 453 19.03 0.66 -40.80
N ASP A 454 18.83 -0.42 -41.54
CA ASP A 454 18.01 -0.43 -42.76
C ASP A 454 16.53 -0.11 -42.45
N ASN A 455 16.09 -0.40 -41.22
CA ASN A 455 14.75 -0.06 -40.73
C ASN A 455 14.77 1.09 -39.71
N GLY A 456 15.86 1.86 -39.64
CA GLY A 456 15.98 3.02 -38.77
C GLY A 456 16.15 2.69 -37.28
N ARG A 457 16.63 1.49 -36.94
CA ARG A 457 16.90 1.05 -35.55
C ARG A 457 18.40 1.06 -35.29
N PHE A 458 18.86 1.87 -34.34
CA PHE A 458 20.28 2.14 -34.15
C PHE A 458 20.81 1.76 -32.77
N ALA A 459 20.01 1.08 -31.95
CA ALA A 459 20.35 0.72 -30.57
C ALA A 459 20.97 1.92 -29.82
N VAL A 460 20.31 3.08 -29.92
CA VAL A 460 20.81 4.36 -29.42
C VAL A 460 20.87 4.33 -27.90
N GLY A 461 19.81 3.87 -27.21
CA GLY A 461 19.82 3.75 -25.75
C GLY A 461 20.89 2.78 -25.26
N ALA A 462 21.07 1.62 -25.92
CA ALA A 462 22.16 0.70 -25.59
C ALA A 462 23.55 1.32 -25.81
N THR A 463 23.72 2.11 -26.87
CA THR A 463 24.95 2.85 -27.13
C THR A 463 25.18 3.96 -26.09
N SER A 464 24.11 4.63 -25.67
CA SER A 464 24.11 5.70 -24.68
C SER A 464 24.63 5.19 -23.33
N LEU A 465 24.03 4.10 -22.84
CA LEU A 465 24.31 3.48 -21.55
C LEU A 465 25.61 2.65 -21.53
N GLY A 466 25.99 2.05 -22.67
CA GLY A 466 27.20 1.25 -22.80
C GLY A 466 27.29 0.15 -21.74
N LYS A 467 28.40 0.10 -20.99
CA LYS A 467 28.62 -0.92 -19.93
C LYS A 467 27.58 -0.87 -18.81
N ASN A 468 26.89 0.26 -18.63
CA ASN A 468 25.85 0.37 -17.61
C ASN A 468 24.58 -0.42 -17.99
N LEU A 469 24.32 -0.67 -19.27
CA LEU A 469 23.13 -1.42 -19.69
C LEU A 469 23.14 -2.84 -19.12
N GLN A 470 24.27 -3.54 -19.27
CA GLN A 470 24.45 -4.88 -18.69
C GLN A 470 24.36 -4.83 -17.17
N ALA A 471 24.97 -3.80 -16.55
CA ALA A 471 24.87 -3.60 -15.12
C ALA A 471 23.42 -3.35 -14.66
N TYR A 472 22.57 -2.66 -15.42
CA TYR A 472 21.15 -2.48 -15.07
C TYR A 472 20.33 -3.74 -15.33
N ARG A 473 20.68 -4.51 -16.37
CA ARG A 473 20.08 -5.82 -16.66
C ARG A 473 20.35 -6.83 -15.54
N GLU A 474 21.52 -6.74 -14.90
CA GLU A 474 22.00 -7.64 -13.85
C GLU A 474 21.72 -7.11 -12.42
N ASN A 475 21.88 -5.81 -12.17
CA ASN A 475 21.64 -5.16 -10.86
C ASN A 475 20.18 -4.74 -10.73
N ARG A 476 19.41 -5.67 -10.20
CA ARG A 476 17.97 -5.62 -9.99
C ARG A 476 17.60 -4.80 -8.75
N VAL A 477 18.24 -3.67 -8.48
CA VAL A 477 17.95 -2.87 -7.28
C VAL A 477 17.64 -1.44 -7.68
N LEU A 478 16.35 -1.13 -7.71
CA LEU A 478 15.87 0.23 -7.84
C LEU A 478 15.37 0.68 -6.48
N TYR A 479 16.17 1.50 -5.81
CA TYR A 479 15.65 2.30 -4.71
C TYR A 479 14.67 3.30 -5.29
N MET A 480 13.58 3.54 -4.59
CA MET A 480 12.65 4.61 -4.89
C MET A 480 12.45 5.40 -3.62
N THR A 481 12.07 6.66 -3.76
CA THR A 481 11.66 7.50 -2.65
C THR A 481 10.25 7.95 -2.93
N GLU A 482 9.25 7.34 -2.31
CA GLU A 482 7.93 7.97 -2.28
C GLU A 482 8.01 9.18 -1.37
N SER A 483 8.19 10.37 -1.94
CA SER A 483 7.98 11.62 -1.23
C SER A 483 6.52 12.03 -1.45
N PRO A 484 5.64 11.91 -0.44
CA PRO A 484 4.56 12.85 -0.33
C PRO A 484 5.26 14.16 0.00
N GLU A 485 5.32 15.11 -0.93
CA GLU A 485 5.47 16.49 -0.48
C GLU A 485 4.18 16.82 0.29
N SER A 486 4.25 16.50 1.58
CA SER A 486 3.41 16.83 2.75
C SER A 486 1.91 16.98 2.53
#